data_AF-A0A0J8QT23-F1
#
_entry.id   AF-A0A0J8QT23-F1
#
_cell.length_a   1.000
_cell.length_b   1.000
_cell.length_c   1.000
_cell.angle_alpha   90.00
_cell.angle_beta   90.00
_cell.angle_gamma   90.00
#
_symmetry.space_group_name_H-M   'P 1'
#
loop_
_entity.id
_entity.type
_entity.pdbx_description
1 polymer ?
#
loop_
_entity_poly.entity_id
_entity_poly.type
_entity_poly.pdbx_seq_one_letter_code
_entity_poly.pdbx_strand_id
1 'polypeptide(L)'
;MAVTTLKVDGMTCSACTSALESAFKDVDGAKKVSVSLVIGRAVVEHDSAVLPPERVKEIIEDRGFDAEVLTTEYSKAVDDNLDMPSNTSISGVTASTTTLTVKGMTCSSCTSAIESGLTGVSGIFEVTVSLLSERAVVRHDAAQITPQQIAEIIEDRGFEATVANLESPSATIGISTTSNEPSSKDQSAQINTTIAIEGMTCGACTSAVENALKDQPGLLSFNISLLAERGVVLHEPSVLPASKVVELIEDAGFDARVLSSEVNSSFLNRTSASLNFSIYGLTDAASATSLETRLRNTTGVLAADVKLSNSRATIAYQPSRIGIRALSRAVL
;
A
#
# COMPACT_ATOMS: atom_id res chain seq x y z
N MET A 1 22.81 2.07 1.34
CA MET A 1 21.86 1.33 0.48
C MET A 1 20.73 2.27 0.11
N ALA A 2 20.41 2.36 -1.16
CA ALA A 2 19.34 3.17 -1.69
C ALA A 2 18.57 2.39 -2.77
N VAL A 3 17.30 2.71 -2.93
CA VAL A 3 16.44 2.20 -4.00
C VAL A 3 16.05 3.38 -4.87
N THR A 4 16.53 3.40 -6.10
CA THR A 4 16.20 4.44 -7.08
C THR A 4 15.21 3.90 -8.10
N THR A 5 14.09 4.61 -8.27
CA THR A 5 13.12 4.36 -9.33
C THR A 5 13.32 5.37 -10.43
N LEU A 6 13.46 4.89 -11.67
CA LEU A 6 13.63 5.70 -12.86
C LEU A 6 12.49 5.43 -13.84
N LYS A 7 12.00 6.48 -14.49
CA LYS A 7 11.25 6.37 -15.74
C LYS A 7 12.25 6.07 -16.84
N VAL A 8 11.93 5.12 -17.71
CA VAL A 8 12.79 4.72 -18.82
C VAL A 8 11.99 4.72 -20.11
N ASP A 9 12.32 5.65 -20.99
CA ASP A 9 11.72 5.80 -22.32
C ASP A 9 12.56 5.05 -23.38
N GLY A 10 11.94 4.68 -24.50
CA GLY A 10 12.62 3.97 -25.60
C GLY A 10 12.66 2.44 -25.50
N MET A 11 12.14 1.84 -24.42
CA MET A 11 11.96 0.39 -24.33
C MET A 11 10.77 -0.08 -25.17
N THR A 12 10.99 -1.01 -26.11
CA THR A 12 9.96 -1.45 -27.07
C THR A 12 9.72 -2.97 -27.07
N CYS A 13 10.60 -3.75 -26.47
CA CYS A 13 10.46 -5.22 -26.40
C CYS A 13 11.12 -5.80 -25.14
N SER A 14 10.84 -7.08 -24.86
CA SER A 14 11.41 -7.81 -23.72
C SER A 14 12.94 -7.98 -23.80
N ALA A 15 13.55 -7.81 -24.98
CA ALA A 15 15.01 -7.79 -25.07
C ALA A 15 15.61 -6.50 -24.46
N CYS A 16 14.87 -5.38 -24.49
CA CYS A 16 15.29 -4.12 -23.85
C CYS A 16 15.37 -4.27 -22.34
N THR A 17 14.39 -4.96 -21.72
CA THR A 17 14.38 -5.16 -20.26
C THR A 17 15.57 -6.03 -19.82
N SER A 18 15.87 -7.11 -20.55
CA SER A 18 17.03 -7.96 -20.25
C SER A 18 18.37 -7.25 -20.48
N ALA A 19 18.46 -6.36 -21.47
CA ALA A 19 19.65 -5.56 -21.73
C ALA A 19 19.91 -4.53 -20.61
N LEU A 20 18.86 -3.91 -20.10
CA LEU A 20 18.89 -3.01 -18.95
C LEU A 20 19.24 -3.74 -17.65
N GLU A 21 18.59 -4.87 -17.34
CA GLU A 21 18.90 -5.66 -16.14
C GLU A 21 20.34 -6.18 -16.17
N SER A 22 20.82 -6.59 -17.33
CA SER A 22 22.21 -7.02 -17.50
C SER A 22 23.20 -5.86 -17.47
N ALA A 23 22.75 -4.61 -17.60
CA ALA A 23 23.61 -3.44 -17.52
C ALA A 23 24.24 -3.24 -16.13
N PHE A 24 23.56 -3.72 -15.10
CA PHE A 24 23.92 -3.51 -13.71
C PHE A 24 24.54 -4.74 -13.04
N LYS A 25 24.71 -5.87 -13.76
CA LYS A 25 25.31 -7.09 -13.19
C LYS A 25 26.79 -6.92 -12.83
N ASP A 26 27.52 -6.12 -13.60
CA ASP A 26 28.95 -5.88 -13.43
C ASP A 26 29.25 -4.46 -12.89
N VAL A 27 28.22 -3.76 -12.40
CA VAL A 27 28.36 -2.40 -11.86
C VAL A 27 28.60 -2.48 -10.37
N ASP A 28 29.74 -1.93 -9.93
CA ASP A 28 30.06 -1.87 -8.52
C ASP A 28 29.05 -1.01 -7.76
N GLY A 29 28.56 -1.53 -6.63
CA GLY A 29 27.48 -0.92 -5.86
C GLY A 29 26.06 -1.26 -6.33
N ALA A 30 25.82 -1.89 -7.49
CA ALA A 30 24.49 -2.36 -7.87
C ALA A 30 24.16 -3.71 -7.22
N LYS A 31 22.99 -3.83 -6.57
CA LYS A 31 22.56 -5.07 -5.90
C LYS A 31 21.45 -5.79 -6.63
N LYS A 32 20.38 -5.06 -6.94
CA LYS A 32 19.18 -5.65 -7.54
C LYS A 32 18.59 -4.66 -8.52
N VAL A 33 18.24 -5.15 -9.70
CA VAL A 33 17.57 -4.36 -10.73
C VAL A 33 16.32 -5.09 -11.18
N SER A 34 15.24 -4.33 -11.32
CA SER A 34 13.96 -4.81 -11.81
C SER A 34 13.44 -3.82 -12.85
N VAL A 35 13.11 -4.30 -14.04
CA VAL A 35 12.66 -3.45 -15.14
C VAL A 35 11.28 -3.89 -15.60
N SER A 36 10.37 -2.95 -15.80
CA SER A 36 9.03 -3.21 -16.30
C SER A 36 8.77 -2.44 -17.59
N LEU A 37 8.65 -3.19 -18.68
CA LEU A 37 8.30 -2.66 -20.00
C LEU A 37 6.89 -2.06 -20.01
N VAL A 38 5.95 -2.69 -19.30
CA VAL A 38 4.52 -2.33 -19.35
C VAL A 38 4.27 -0.93 -18.80
N ILE A 39 5.05 -0.51 -17.80
CA ILE A 39 4.92 0.80 -17.15
C ILE A 39 6.09 1.75 -17.44
N GLY A 40 7.08 1.32 -18.24
CA GLY A 40 8.25 2.14 -18.58
C GLY A 40 9.10 2.53 -17.37
N ARG A 41 9.33 1.63 -16.41
CA ARG A 41 10.09 1.93 -15.17
C ARG A 41 11.22 0.93 -14.90
N ALA A 42 12.30 1.43 -14.32
CA ALA A 42 13.39 0.63 -13.75
C ALA A 42 13.55 0.95 -12.26
N VAL A 43 13.70 -0.08 -11.43
CA VAL A 43 13.95 0.02 -9.99
C VAL A 43 15.31 -0.61 -9.70
N VAL A 44 16.22 0.18 -9.14
CA VAL A 44 17.61 -0.19 -8.88
C VAL A 44 17.89 -0.05 -7.39
N GLU A 45 18.16 -1.16 -6.72
CA GLU A 45 18.75 -1.20 -5.39
C GLU A 45 20.27 -1.12 -5.52
N HIS A 46 20.88 -0.13 -4.91
CA HIS A 46 22.30 0.16 -5.01
C HIS A 46 22.90 0.72 -3.72
N ASP A 47 24.22 0.74 -3.64
CA ASP A 47 24.94 1.50 -2.63
C ASP A 47 25.17 2.93 -3.11
N SER A 48 24.40 3.89 -2.60
CA SER A 48 24.51 5.30 -2.99
C SER A 48 25.89 5.92 -2.75
N ALA A 49 26.73 5.32 -1.89
CA ALA A 49 28.10 5.78 -1.68
C ALA A 49 29.05 5.40 -2.84
N VAL A 50 28.76 4.30 -3.53
CA VAL A 50 29.57 3.77 -4.65
C VAL A 50 28.91 4.07 -6.00
N LEU A 51 27.58 4.00 -6.05
CA LEU A 51 26.75 4.19 -7.22
C LEU A 51 25.63 5.20 -6.91
N PRO A 52 25.86 6.52 -7.06
CA PRO A 52 24.82 7.51 -6.80
C PRO A 52 23.68 7.42 -7.83
N PRO A 53 22.46 7.91 -7.51
CA PRO A 53 21.30 7.82 -8.39
C PRO A 53 21.50 8.44 -9.77
N GLU A 54 22.26 9.53 -9.87
CA GLU A 54 22.61 10.13 -11.18
C GLU A 54 23.48 9.18 -12.01
N ARG A 55 24.39 8.44 -11.38
CA ARG A 55 25.21 7.45 -12.08
C ARG A 55 24.37 6.25 -12.53
N VAL A 56 23.33 5.89 -11.78
CA VAL A 56 22.35 4.88 -12.21
C VAL A 56 21.63 5.34 -13.47
N LYS A 57 21.19 6.60 -13.53
CA LYS A 57 20.58 7.19 -14.71
C LYS A 57 21.54 7.16 -15.91
N GLU A 58 22.77 7.62 -15.73
CA GLU A 58 23.79 7.64 -16.80
C GLU A 58 24.03 6.23 -17.38
N ILE A 59 24.05 5.18 -16.55
CA ILE A 59 24.21 3.80 -17.02
C ILE A 59 23.04 3.38 -17.93
N ILE A 60 21.83 3.88 -17.69
CA ILE A 60 20.67 3.60 -18.55
C ILE A 60 20.78 4.36 -19.87
N GLU A 61 21.18 5.63 -19.82
CA GLU A 61 21.38 6.48 -21.00
C GLU A 61 22.53 5.97 -21.88
N ASP A 62 23.62 5.47 -21.29
CA ASP A 62 24.74 4.82 -21.98
C ASP A 62 24.31 3.54 -22.74
N ARG A 63 23.15 2.97 -22.37
CA ARG A 63 22.53 1.82 -23.07
C ARG A 63 21.53 2.23 -24.15
N GLY A 64 21.38 3.52 -24.41
CA GLY A 64 20.53 4.07 -25.46
C GLY A 64 19.06 4.21 -25.05
N PHE A 65 18.77 4.30 -23.75
CA PHE A 65 17.43 4.56 -23.23
C PHE A 65 17.41 5.88 -22.47
N ASP A 66 16.42 6.72 -22.73
CA ASP A 66 16.27 7.97 -21.97
C ASP A 66 15.77 7.64 -20.56
N ALA A 67 16.42 8.20 -19.54
CA ALA A 67 16.07 7.92 -18.15
C ALA A 67 15.87 9.19 -17.32
N GLU A 68 14.87 9.15 -16.47
CA GLU A 68 14.57 10.23 -15.51
C GLU A 68 14.43 9.63 -14.12
N VAL A 69 15.21 10.14 -13.16
CA VAL A 69 15.12 9.72 -11.77
C VAL A 69 13.82 10.25 -11.18
N LEU A 70 12.91 9.34 -10.82
CA LEU A 70 11.63 9.70 -10.20
C LEU A 70 11.76 9.80 -8.69
N THR A 71 12.42 8.83 -8.07
CA THR A 71 12.56 8.75 -6.60
C THR A 71 13.83 8.00 -6.23
N THR A 72 14.45 8.40 -5.11
CA THR A 72 15.54 7.65 -4.47
C THR A 72 15.29 7.55 -2.98
N GLU A 73 15.11 6.33 -2.48
CA GLU A 73 14.88 6.04 -1.07
C GLU A 73 16.17 5.51 -0.45
N TYR A 74 16.71 6.22 0.55
CA TYR A 74 17.93 5.80 1.25
C TYR A 74 17.58 4.99 2.50
N SER A 75 18.06 3.76 2.59
CA SER A 75 18.00 2.97 3.81
C SER A 75 19.13 3.43 4.75
N LYS A 76 18.81 4.20 5.79
CA LYS A 76 19.78 4.63 6.81
C LYS A 76 20.32 3.41 7.57
N ALA A 77 21.58 3.07 7.32
CA ALA A 77 22.45 2.48 8.32
C ALA A 77 23.15 3.63 9.07
N VAL A 78 23.19 3.52 10.40
CA VAL A 78 23.78 4.48 11.32
C VAL A 78 25.30 4.43 11.18
N ASP A 79 25.96 5.58 10.98
CA ASP A 79 27.19 5.87 11.72
C ASP A 79 27.46 7.37 11.82
N ASP A 80 28.16 7.71 12.90
CA ASP A 80 28.23 8.97 13.61
C ASP A 80 29.26 9.96 13.01
N ASN A 81 28.93 11.26 13.04
CA ASN A 81 29.78 12.46 12.85
C ASN A 81 30.67 12.61 11.60
N LEU A 82 30.45 13.70 10.84
CA LEU A 82 31.43 14.76 10.54
C LEU A 82 30.75 15.95 9.85
N ASP A 83 31.23 17.15 10.20
CA ASP A 83 30.63 18.48 10.06
C ASP A 83 30.17 18.95 8.67
N MET A 84 29.14 19.81 8.70
CA MET A 84 28.54 20.58 7.61
C MET A 84 29.27 21.92 7.37
N PRO A 85 29.20 22.52 6.17
CA PRO A 85 28.14 23.51 5.84
C PRO A 85 27.66 23.38 4.37
N SER A 86 26.49 23.81 3.87
CA SER A 86 25.23 24.40 4.32
C SER A 86 24.16 24.11 3.24
N ASN A 87 22.89 24.02 3.65
CA ASN A 87 21.63 24.03 2.87
C ASN A 87 21.31 22.76 2.04
N THR A 88 20.18 22.06 2.21
CA THR A 88 18.86 22.48 2.71
C THR A 88 18.20 21.28 3.41
N SER A 89 17.83 21.47 4.67
CA SER A 89 17.09 20.50 5.48
C SER A 89 15.68 20.32 4.92
N ILE A 90 15.25 19.08 4.68
CA ILE A 90 13.82 18.75 4.75
C ILE A 90 13.63 17.55 5.68
N SER A 91 12.92 17.87 6.77
CA SER A 91 12.39 17.00 7.80
C SER A 91 11.56 15.84 7.22
N GLY A 92 11.40 14.78 8.01
CA GLY A 92 10.78 13.52 7.60
C GLY A 92 9.49 13.67 6.81
N VAL A 93 9.50 13.10 5.60
CA VAL A 93 8.37 13.02 4.69
C VAL A 93 7.32 12.05 5.25
N THR A 94 6.10 12.55 5.49
CA THR A 94 4.92 11.76 5.86
C THR A 94 4.11 11.39 4.63
N ALA A 95 4.65 10.47 3.82
CA ALA A 95 4.03 10.04 2.56
C ALA A 95 2.69 9.32 2.78
N SER A 96 1.58 9.97 2.46
CA SER A 96 0.21 9.45 2.50
C SER A 96 -0.36 9.26 1.10
N THR A 97 -1.29 8.33 0.95
CA THR A 97 -2.02 8.10 -0.30
C THR A 97 -3.45 8.56 -0.14
N THR A 98 -3.94 9.37 -1.07
CA THR A 98 -5.31 9.87 -1.10
C THR A 98 -5.97 9.46 -2.39
N THR A 99 -7.15 8.86 -2.29
CA THR A 99 -8.01 8.58 -3.44
C THR A 99 -9.14 9.61 -3.48
N LEU A 100 -9.32 10.25 -4.63
CA LEU A 100 -10.39 11.20 -4.92
C LEU A 100 -11.29 10.64 -6.00
N THR A 101 -12.59 10.80 -5.83
CA THR A 101 -13.58 10.64 -6.90
C THR A 101 -13.62 11.94 -7.69
N VAL A 102 -13.52 11.86 -9.02
CA VAL A 102 -13.46 13.02 -9.90
C VAL A 102 -14.57 12.94 -10.95
N LYS A 103 -15.50 13.89 -10.94
CA LYS A 103 -16.60 13.98 -11.91
C LYS A 103 -16.29 14.98 -13.02
N GLY A 104 -16.95 14.82 -14.16
CA GLY A 104 -16.81 15.69 -15.32
C GLY A 104 -15.68 15.29 -16.28
N MET A 105 -14.93 14.22 -15.99
CA MET A 105 -14.01 13.64 -16.95
C MET A 105 -14.79 12.91 -18.05
N THR A 106 -14.59 13.32 -19.31
CA THR A 106 -15.34 12.77 -20.46
C THR A 106 -14.44 12.20 -21.56
N CYS A 107 -13.13 12.47 -21.49
CA CYS A 107 -12.15 11.95 -22.45
C CYS A 107 -10.75 11.85 -21.83
N SER A 108 -9.83 11.18 -22.52
CA SER A 108 -8.44 10.99 -22.07
C SER A 108 -7.65 12.29 -21.93
N SER A 109 -8.03 13.38 -22.61
CA SER A 109 -7.39 14.68 -22.37
C SER A 109 -7.77 15.28 -21.00
N CYS A 110 -8.90 14.87 -20.41
CA CYS A 110 -9.26 15.28 -19.05
C CYS A 110 -8.33 14.65 -18.00
N THR A 111 -7.98 13.37 -18.15
CA THR A 111 -7.06 12.69 -17.22
C THR A 111 -5.68 13.33 -17.26
N SER A 112 -5.17 13.62 -18.47
CA SER A 112 -3.88 14.31 -18.63
C SER A 112 -3.88 15.73 -18.07
N ALA A 113 -5.00 16.47 -18.16
CA ALA A 113 -5.12 17.81 -17.60
C ALA A 113 -5.07 17.81 -16.06
N ILE A 114 -5.65 16.80 -15.43
CA ILE A 114 -5.62 16.60 -13.97
C ILE A 114 -4.22 16.15 -13.53
N GLU A 115 -3.63 15.15 -14.20
CA GLU A 115 -2.28 14.67 -13.92
C GLU A 115 -1.25 15.80 -14.03
N SER A 116 -1.31 16.58 -15.12
CA SER A 116 -0.43 17.73 -15.32
C SER A 116 -0.69 18.88 -14.33
N GLY A 117 -1.87 18.92 -13.72
CA GLY A 117 -2.21 19.93 -12.73
C GLY A 117 -1.70 19.65 -11.33
N LEU A 118 -1.57 18.38 -11.00
CA LEU A 118 -1.04 17.91 -9.73
C LEU A 118 0.48 17.63 -9.82
N THR A 119 1.00 17.39 -11.02
CA THR A 119 2.43 17.26 -11.27
C THR A 119 3.13 18.61 -11.06
N GLY A 120 4.16 18.64 -10.20
CA GLY A 120 4.90 19.85 -9.86
C GLY A 120 4.35 20.66 -8.68
N VAL A 121 3.24 20.22 -8.08
CA VAL A 121 2.74 20.78 -6.82
C VAL A 121 3.62 20.30 -5.66
N SER A 122 4.09 21.25 -4.84
CA SER A 122 4.91 20.96 -3.66
C SER A 122 4.22 19.98 -2.72
N GLY A 123 4.90 18.88 -2.43
CA GLY A 123 4.37 17.82 -1.56
C GLY A 123 3.64 16.69 -2.29
N ILE A 124 3.44 16.74 -3.61
CA ILE A 124 2.89 15.61 -4.38
C ILE A 124 4.03 14.75 -4.96
N PHE A 125 3.97 13.44 -4.74
CA PHE A 125 4.97 12.46 -5.17
C PHE A 125 4.56 11.68 -6.41
N GLU A 126 3.28 11.28 -6.49
CA GLU A 126 2.77 10.47 -7.58
C GLU A 126 1.29 10.76 -7.77
N VAL A 127 0.83 10.78 -9.02
CA VAL A 127 -0.55 11.03 -9.41
C VAL A 127 -0.93 9.98 -10.45
N THR A 128 -2.09 9.37 -10.30
CA THR A 128 -2.65 8.43 -11.28
C THR A 128 -4.13 8.73 -11.44
N VAL A 129 -4.58 9.02 -12.65
CA VAL A 129 -5.97 9.37 -12.92
C VAL A 129 -6.58 8.34 -13.87
N SER A 130 -7.76 7.85 -13.51
CA SER A 130 -8.50 6.86 -14.28
C SER A 130 -9.86 7.43 -14.66
N LEU A 131 -10.05 7.62 -15.98
CA LEU A 131 -11.35 7.96 -16.57
C LEU A 131 -12.38 6.86 -16.31
N LEU A 132 -11.96 5.60 -16.47
CA LEU A 132 -12.82 4.41 -16.37
C LEU A 132 -13.46 4.25 -15.00
N SER A 133 -12.73 4.62 -13.95
CA SER A 133 -13.19 4.49 -12.57
C SER A 133 -13.53 5.84 -11.93
N GLU A 134 -13.54 6.93 -12.71
CA GLU A 134 -13.78 8.30 -12.24
C GLU A 134 -12.95 8.66 -10.99
N ARG A 135 -11.67 8.28 -10.95
CA ARG A 135 -10.82 8.36 -9.75
C ARG A 135 -9.44 8.94 -10.03
N ALA A 136 -8.94 9.71 -9.08
CA ALA A 136 -7.56 10.15 -8.99
C ALA A 136 -6.92 9.61 -7.71
N VAL A 137 -5.78 8.92 -7.83
CA VAL A 137 -4.98 8.44 -6.70
C VAL A 137 -3.73 9.28 -6.63
N VAL A 138 -3.48 9.90 -5.48
CA VAL A 138 -2.40 10.86 -5.26
C VAL A 138 -1.59 10.45 -4.04
N ARG A 139 -0.29 10.19 -4.23
CA ARG A 139 0.68 10.10 -3.13
C ARG A 139 1.25 11.46 -2.84
N HIS A 140 1.23 11.85 -1.58
CA HIS A 140 1.65 13.19 -1.16
C HIS A 140 2.22 13.19 0.26
N ASP A 141 2.91 14.26 0.64
CA ASP A 141 3.32 14.51 2.01
C ASP A 141 2.17 15.19 2.76
N ALA A 142 1.57 14.46 3.69
CA ALA A 142 0.47 14.98 4.51
C ALA A 142 0.87 16.17 5.38
N ALA A 143 2.17 16.42 5.56
CA ALA A 143 2.67 17.61 6.24
C ALA A 143 2.74 18.86 5.34
N GLN A 144 2.75 18.69 4.01
CA GLN A 144 2.89 19.78 3.03
C GLN A 144 1.59 20.09 2.30
N ILE A 145 0.82 19.06 1.96
CA ILE A 145 -0.42 19.24 1.21
C ILE A 145 -1.51 18.34 1.76
N THR A 146 -2.69 18.92 1.95
CA THR A 146 -3.84 18.19 2.46
C THR A 146 -4.66 17.56 1.33
N PRO A 147 -5.39 16.48 1.61
CA PRO A 147 -6.35 15.86 0.68
C PRO A 147 -7.35 16.85 0.09
N GLN A 148 -7.78 17.82 0.89
CA GLN A 148 -8.72 18.88 0.50
C GLN A 148 -8.06 19.85 -0.48
N GLN A 149 -6.81 20.25 -0.25
CA GLN A 149 -6.06 21.08 -1.19
C GLN A 149 -5.81 20.35 -2.52
N ILE A 150 -5.61 19.03 -2.48
CA ILE A 150 -5.53 18.22 -3.70
C ILE A 150 -6.85 18.25 -4.47
N ALA A 151 -8.00 18.16 -3.78
CA ALA A 151 -9.31 18.30 -4.40
C ALA A 151 -9.52 19.70 -5.01
N GLU A 152 -9.16 20.77 -4.29
CA GLU A 152 -9.24 22.15 -4.78
C GLU A 152 -8.42 22.36 -6.06
N ILE A 153 -7.21 21.80 -6.14
CA ILE A 153 -6.38 21.88 -7.35
C ILE A 153 -7.07 21.19 -8.55
N ILE A 154 -7.81 20.11 -8.32
CA ILE A 154 -8.57 19.42 -9.37
C ILE A 154 -9.80 20.26 -9.78
N GLU A 155 -10.48 20.91 -8.82
CA GLU A 155 -11.59 21.82 -9.06
C GLU A 155 -11.19 23.06 -9.85
N ASP A 156 -10.02 23.63 -9.58
CA ASP A 156 -9.43 24.74 -10.34
C ASP A 156 -9.13 24.36 -11.81
N ARG A 157 -9.04 23.06 -12.10
CA ARG A 157 -8.93 22.54 -13.49
C ARG A 157 -10.27 22.23 -14.13
N GLY A 158 -11.37 22.54 -13.45
CA GLY A 158 -12.74 22.42 -13.96
C GLY A 158 -13.39 21.06 -13.71
N PHE A 159 -12.88 20.27 -12.77
CA PHE A 159 -13.41 18.94 -12.44
C PHE A 159 -13.82 18.86 -10.97
N GLU A 160 -15.03 18.39 -10.69
CA GLU A 160 -15.48 18.23 -9.30
C GLU A 160 -14.72 17.07 -8.64
N ALA A 161 -14.06 17.31 -7.51
CA ALA A 161 -13.28 16.29 -6.82
C ALA A 161 -13.74 16.10 -5.38
N THR A 162 -13.94 14.85 -4.95
CA THR A 162 -14.33 14.52 -3.57
C THR A 162 -13.40 13.46 -3.01
N VAL A 163 -12.86 13.68 -1.82
CA VAL A 163 -11.96 12.72 -1.16
C VAL A 163 -12.74 11.46 -0.76
N ALA A 164 -12.34 10.31 -1.30
CA ALA A 164 -13.01 9.02 -1.11
C ALA A 164 -12.29 8.11 -0.11
N ASN A 165 -10.94 8.17 -0.05
CA ASN A 165 -10.16 7.37 0.90
C ASN A 165 -8.82 8.01 1.23
N LEU A 166 -8.37 7.83 2.48
CA LEU A 166 -7.15 8.36 3.04
C LEU A 166 -6.35 7.24 3.72
N GLU A 167 -5.22 6.87 3.12
CA GLU A 167 -4.28 5.93 3.71
C GLU A 167 -3.03 6.70 4.17
N SER A 168 -2.93 6.97 5.46
CA SER A 168 -1.74 7.57 6.08
C SER A 168 -0.82 6.49 6.66
N PRO A 169 0.51 6.62 6.56
CA PRO A 169 1.45 5.76 7.25
C PRO A 169 1.35 6.02 8.75
N SER A 170 1.20 4.94 9.52
CA SER A 170 1.10 4.98 10.97
C SER A 170 2.41 5.47 11.59
N ALA A 171 2.39 6.69 12.13
CA ALA A 171 3.31 7.14 13.18
C ALA A 171 2.56 8.07 14.15
N THR A 172 2.27 7.56 15.35
CA THR A 172 1.71 8.24 16.54
C THR A 172 2.70 9.33 17.02
N ILE A 173 2.39 10.50 17.62
CA ILE A 173 1.42 10.94 18.64
C ILE A 173 1.32 12.48 18.53
N GLY A 174 0.13 13.07 18.72
CA GLY A 174 0.07 14.47 19.18
C GLY A 174 -1.24 15.23 18.96
N ILE A 175 -2.27 14.89 19.74
CA ILE A 175 -3.33 15.78 20.27
C ILE A 175 -3.98 16.77 19.29
N SER A 176 -5.25 16.53 18.97
CA SER A 176 -6.25 17.61 19.02
C SER A 176 -7.63 17.07 19.39
N THR A 177 -7.97 17.38 20.63
CA THR A 177 -9.30 17.49 21.24
C THR A 177 -10.35 18.20 20.38
N THR A 178 -11.57 17.63 20.41
CA THR A 178 -12.92 18.28 20.39
C THR A 178 -13.32 19.06 19.14
N SER A 179 -14.40 18.72 18.43
CA SER A 179 -15.79 18.51 18.89
C SER A 179 -16.49 17.36 18.12
N ASN A 180 -16.94 16.29 18.79
CA ASN A 180 -18.33 16.02 19.23
C ASN A 180 -19.38 16.25 18.13
N GLU A 181 -20.23 15.30 17.70
CA GLU A 181 -20.81 14.07 18.30
C GLU A 181 -21.62 13.36 17.17
N PRO A 182 -22.39 12.28 17.40
CA PRO A 182 -21.95 10.91 17.66
C PRO A 182 -22.67 9.91 16.70
N SER A 183 -22.14 8.71 16.48
CA SER A 183 -22.98 7.52 16.29
C SER A 183 -22.12 6.27 16.34
N SER A 184 -22.02 5.76 17.56
CA SER A 184 -21.88 4.34 17.85
C SER A 184 -22.89 3.50 17.06
N LYS A 185 -22.39 2.53 16.27
CA LYS A 185 -23.07 1.25 16.05
C LYS A 185 -22.09 0.21 15.48
N ASP A 186 -22.06 -0.90 16.18
CA ASP A 186 -21.57 -2.24 15.86
C ASP A 186 -20.19 -2.46 15.25
N GLN A 187 -19.39 -3.23 15.99
CA GLN A 187 -18.19 -3.89 15.47
C GLN A 187 -18.61 -5.07 14.59
N SER A 188 -18.95 -4.79 13.34
CA SER A 188 -19.26 -5.83 12.38
C SER A 188 -18.00 -6.37 11.70
N ALA A 189 -17.88 -7.71 11.69
CA ALA A 189 -16.74 -8.40 11.10
C ALA A 189 -16.79 -8.30 9.57
N GLN A 190 -16.00 -7.41 8.98
CA GLN A 190 -15.93 -7.24 7.53
C GLN A 190 -15.19 -8.43 6.90
N ILE A 191 -15.65 -8.89 5.74
CA ILE A 191 -15.03 -9.99 5.01
C ILE A 191 -14.73 -9.58 3.55
N ASN A 192 -13.59 -10.02 3.04
CA ASN A 192 -13.21 -9.94 1.64
C ASN A 192 -13.63 -11.24 0.95
N THR A 193 -14.60 -11.17 0.04
CA THR A 193 -15.03 -12.30 -0.78
C THR A 193 -14.56 -12.10 -2.21
N THR A 194 -13.81 -13.07 -2.74
CA THR A 194 -13.49 -13.14 -4.16
C THR A 194 -14.52 -14.00 -4.87
N ILE A 195 -15.10 -13.47 -5.93
CA ILE A 195 -16.16 -14.07 -6.74
C ILE A 195 -15.62 -14.23 -8.16
N ALA A 196 -15.76 -15.40 -8.76
CA ALA A 196 -15.60 -15.55 -10.21
C ALA A 196 -16.92 -15.15 -10.87
N ILE A 197 -16.83 -14.35 -11.94
CA ILE A 197 -17.99 -13.82 -12.66
C ILE A 197 -17.78 -14.13 -14.15
N GLU A 198 -18.59 -15.03 -14.68
CA GLU A 198 -18.51 -15.49 -16.06
C GLU A 198 -19.43 -14.66 -16.97
N GLY A 199 -19.13 -14.61 -18.26
CA GLY A 199 -19.93 -13.89 -19.25
C GLY A 199 -19.64 -12.38 -19.34
N MET A 200 -18.72 -11.84 -18.55
CA MET A 200 -18.26 -10.46 -18.71
C MET A 200 -17.31 -10.34 -19.91
N THR A 201 -17.75 -9.67 -20.98
CA THR A 201 -16.97 -9.56 -22.24
C THR A 201 -16.52 -8.13 -22.55
N CYS A 202 -17.03 -7.13 -21.84
CA CYS A 202 -16.67 -5.72 -22.05
C CYS A 202 -16.94 -4.87 -20.79
N GLY A 203 -16.50 -3.60 -20.82
CA GLY A 203 -16.73 -2.65 -19.71
C GLY A 203 -18.21 -2.34 -19.43
N ALA A 204 -19.12 -2.55 -20.38
CA ALA A 204 -20.55 -2.42 -20.08
C ALA A 204 -21.06 -3.54 -19.15
N CYS A 205 -20.47 -4.74 -19.26
CA CYS A 205 -20.78 -5.86 -18.37
C CYS A 205 -20.32 -5.58 -16.94
N THR A 206 -19.13 -4.99 -16.76
CA THR A 206 -18.70 -4.59 -15.41
C THR A 206 -19.69 -3.61 -14.82
N SER A 207 -20.02 -2.52 -15.53
CA SER A 207 -20.97 -1.52 -15.04
C SER A 207 -22.34 -2.08 -14.66
N ALA A 208 -22.83 -3.10 -15.37
CA ALA A 208 -24.08 -3.77 -15.01
C ALA A 208 -23.97 -4.48 -13.63
N VAL A 209 -22.87 -5.21 -13.40
CA VAL A 209 -22.58 -5.86 -12.12
C VAL A 209 -22.35 -4.82 -11.01
N GLU A 210 -21.59 -3.77 -11.29
CA GLU A 210 -21.34 -2.67 -10.36
C GLU A 210 -22.65 -2.03 -9.87
N ASN A 211 -23.55 -1.76 -10.80
CA ASN A 211 -24.86 -1.16 -10.51
C ASN A 211 -25.78 -2.09 -9.71
N ALA A 212 -25.67 -3.41 -9.90
CA ALA A 212 -26.44 -4.37 -9.11
C ALA A 212 -26.02 -4.41 -7.64
N LEU A 213 -24.74 -4.11 -7.37
CA LEU A 213 -24.14 -4.20 -6.04
C LEU A 213 -24.10 -2.86 -5.30
N LYS A 214 -23.83 -1.73 -5.97
CA LYS A 214 -23.49 -0.44 -5.33
C LYS A 214 -24.49 0.09 -4.28
N ASP A 215 -25.77 -0.24 -4.41
CA ASP A 215 -26.84 0.24 -3.54
C ASP A 215 -27.22 -0.78 -2.43
N GLN A 216 -26.44 -1.86 -2.30
CA GLN A 216 -26.74 -2.93 -1.35
C GLN A 216 -26.31 -2.57 0.07
N PRO A 217 -27.21 -2.69 1.06
CA PRO A 217 -26.85 -2.49 2.45
C PRO A 217 -25.82 -3.56 2.87
N GLY A 218 -24.77 -3.14 3.57
CA GLY A 218 -23.67 -4.03 3.99
C GLY A 218 -22.53 -4.15 2.98
N LEU A 219 -22.64 -3.54 1.79
CA LEU A 219 -21.52 -3.43 0.85
C LEU A 219 -20.63 -2.26 1.22
N LEU A 220 -19.32 -2.51 1.34
CA LEU A 220 -18.32 -1.48 1.70
C LEU A 220 -17.48 -1.08 0.50
N SER A 221 -17.08 -2.06 -0.30
CA SER A 221 -16.32 -1.86 -1.53
C SER A 221 -16.50 -3.07 -2.44
N PHE A 222 -16.45 -2.85 -3.74
CA PHE A 222 -16.31 -3.93 -4.70
C PHE A 222 -15.39 -3.47 -5.84
N ASN A 223 -14.66 -4.42 -6.43
CA ASN A 223 -13.79 -4.18 -7.57
C ASN A 223 -13.89 -5.35 -8.55
N ILE A 224 -13.93 -5.07 -9.84
CA ILE A 224 -14.08 -6.09 -10.88
C ILE A 224 -12.87 -6.05 -11.82
N SER A 225 -12.28 -7.21 -12.07
CA SER A 225 -11.25 -7.42 -13.08
C SER A 225 -11.81 -8.27 -14.21
N LEU A 226 -12.04 -7.63 -15.36
CA LEU A 226 -12.46 -8.29 -16.60
C LEU A 226 -11.45 -9.33 -17.07
N LEU A 227 -10.17 -8.96 -17.07
CA LEU A 227 -9.08 -9.84 -17.52
C LEU A 227 -8.95 -11.11 -16.67
N ALA A 228 -9.31 -11.01 -15.39
CA ALA A 228 -9.24 -12.12 -14.46
C ALA A 228 -10.59 -12.81 -14.23
N GLU A 229 -11.67 -12.34 -14.86
CA GLU A 229 -13.05 -12.80 -14.68
C GLU A 229 -13.46 -12.89 -13.19
N ARG A 230 -13.06 -11.87 -12.41
CA ARG A 230 -13.19 -11.87 -10.95
C ARG A 230 -13.69 -10.56 -10.39
N GLY A 231 -14.53 -10.64 -9.37
CA GLY A 231 -14.90 -9.53 -8.49
C GLY A 231 -14.35 -9.76 -7.07
N VAL A 232 -13.81 -8.72 -6.44
CA VAL A 232 -13.45 -8.72 -5.02
C VAL A 232 -14.42 -7.80 -4.30
N VAL A 233 -15.10 -8.32 -3.29
CA VAL A 233 -16.18 -7.64 -2.57
C VAL A 233 -15.83 -7.59 -1.09
N LEU A 234 -15.69 -6.39 -0.55
CA LEU A 234 -15.61 -6.13 0.88
C LEU A 234 -17.02 -5.85 1.39
N HIS A 235 -17.51 -6.70 2.27
CA HIS A 235 -18.87 -6.61 2.77
C HIS A 235 -18.99 -7.08 4.22
N GLU A 236 -20.09 -6.70 4.83
CA GLU A 236 -20.48 -7.15 6.14
C GLU A 236 -21.36 -8.42 6.01
N PRO A 237 -20.90 -9.60 6.43
CA PRO A 237 -21.62 -10.86 6.24
C PRO A 237 -22.93 -10.95 7.03
N SER A 238 -23.08 -10.16 8.11
CA SER A 238 -24.31 -10.05 8.89
C SER A 238 -25.44 -9.35 8.14
N VAL A 239 -25.11 -8.51 7.16
CA VAL A 239 -26.07 -7.68 6.40
C VAL A 239 -26.15 -8.13 4.95
N LEU A 240 -25.00 -8.43 4.34
CA LEU A 240 -24.85 -8.87 2.96
C LEU A 240 -24.02 -10.15 2.92
N PRO A 241 -24.60 -11.35 3.08
CA PRO A 241 -23.83 -12.59 3.02
C PRO A 241 -23.29 -12.83 1.60
N ALA A 242 -22.17 -13.55 1.49
CA ALA A 242 -21.53 -13.83 0.19
C ALA A 242 -22.47 -14.52 -0.82
N SER A 243 -23.40 -15.35 -0.34
CA SER A 243 -24.44 -15.96 -1.19
C SER A 243 -25.37 -14.90 -1.81
N LYS A 244 -25.70 -13.85 -1.06
CA LYS A 244 -26.56 -12.77 -1.57
C LYS A 244 -25.85 -11.93 -2.62
N VAL A 245 -24.53 -11.74 -2.47
CA VAL A 245 -23.71 -11.08 -3.50
C VAL A 245 -23.73 -11.87 -4.80
N VAL A 246 -23.64 -13.20 -4.74
CA VAL A 246 -23.75 -14.06 -5.94
C VAL A 246 -25.14 -13.91 -6.58
N GLU A 247 -26.23 -14.02 -5.80
CA GLU A 247 -27.60 -13.86 -6.33
C GLU A 247 -27.77 -12.53 -7.07
N LEU A 248 -27.22 -11.43 -6.54
CA LEU A 248 -27.32 -10.11 -7.17
C LEU A 248 -26.57 -10.02 -8.50
N ILE A 249 -25.48 -10.76 -8.65
CA ILE A 249 -24.71 -10.83 -9.89
C ILE A 249 -25.45 -11.71 -10.91
N GLU A 250 -26.06 -12.81 -10.46
CA GLU A 250 -26.91 -13.67 -11.28
C GLU A 250 -28.18 -12.94 -11.75
N ASP A 251 -28.81 -12.15 -10.88
CA ASP A 251 -29.95 -11.28 -11.22
C ASP A 251 -29.57 -10.20 -12.25
N ALA A 252 -28.29 -9.80 -12.28
CA ALA A 252 -27.75 -8.90 -13.31
C ALA A 252 -27.45 -9.61 -14.65
N GLY A 253 -27.64 -10.93 -14.71
CA GLY A 253 -27.49 -11.76 -15.91
C GLY A 253 -26.10 -12.37 -16.08
N PHE A 254 -25.31 -12.51 -15.01
CA PHE A 254 -23.97 -13.09 -15.05
C PHE A 254 -23.83 -14.27 -14.09
N ASP A 255 -23.23 -15.36 -14.56
CA ASP A 255 -22.98 -16.51 -13.69
C ASP A 255 -21.88 -16.17 -12.69
N ALA A 256 -22.14 -16.40 -11.39
CA ALA A 256 -21.20 -16.05 -10.34
C ALA A 256 -20.97 -17.20 -9.36
N ARG A 257 -19.73 -17.33 -8.86
CA ARG A 257 -19.40 -18.28 -7.78
C ARG A 257 -18.39 -17.70 -6.82
N VAL A 258 -18.54 -18.00 -5.53
CA VAL A 258 -17.53 -17.66 -4.53
C VAL A 258 -16.29 -18.54 -4.73
N LEU A 259 -15.12 -17.91 -4.86
CA LEU A 259 -13.83 -18.59 -4.91
C LEU A 259 -13.17 -18.65 -3.52
N SER A 260 -13.20 -17.54 -2.80
CA SER A 260 -12.64 -17.44 -1.45
C SER A 260 -13.38 -16.38 -0.65
N SER A 261 -13.42 -16.55 0.66
CA SER A 261 -13.97 -15.58 1.58
C SER A 261 -13.10 -15.52 2.82
N GLU A 262 -12.40 -14.41 2.99
CA GLU A 262 -11.44 -14.20 4.06
C GLU A 262 -11.92 -13.09 4.96
N VAL A 263 -11.83 -13.28 6.28
CA VAL A 263 -12.18 -12.21 7.21
C VAL A 263 -11.15 -11.09 7.06
N ASN A 264 -11.62 -9.89 6.77
CA ASN A 264 -10.76 -8.71 6.73
C ASN A 264 -10.42 -8.33 8.18
N SER A 265 -9.47 -9.05 8.76
CA SER A 265 -8.99 -8.86 10.14
C SER A 265 -8.07 -7.64 10.26
N SER A 266 -8.35 -6.56 9.53
CA SER A 266 -7.70 -5.26 9.69
C SER A 266 -8.12 -4.57 11.00
N PHE A 267 -9.21 -5.02 11.65
CA PHE A 267 -9.59 -4.57 13.00
C PHE A 267 -8.87 -5.27 14.15
N LEU A 268 -8.39 -6.51 13.99
CA LEU A 268 -7.57 -7.15 15.02
C LEU A 268 -6.16 -6.51 15.09
N ASN A 269 -5.65 -5.99 13.98
CA ASN A 269 -4.35 -5.33 13.90
C ASN A 269 -4.30 -3.92 14.50
N ARG A 270 -5.44 -3.25 14.77
CA ARG A 270 -5.43 -1.91 15.40
C ARG A 270 -5.26 -1.94 16.92
N THR A 271 -5.56 -3.08 17.55
CA THR A 271 -5.37 -3.23 19.01
C THR A 271 -4.27 -4.20 19.37
N SER A 272 -3.74 -4.96 18.40
CA SER A 272 -2.66 -5.91 18.63
C SER A 272 -1.43 -5.53 17.81
N ALA A 273 -0.29 -5.40 18.48
CA ALA A 273 1.01 -5.29 17.86
C ALA A 273 1.71 -6.65 17.94
N SER A 274 2.56 -6.94 16.96
CA SER A 274 3.39 -8.15 16.96
C SER A 274 4.85 -7.78 17.19
N LEU A 275 5.54 -8.52 18.07
CA LEU A 275 6.96 -8.36 18.34
C LEU A 275 7.68 -9.69 18.19
N ASN A 276 8.91 -9.62 17.69
CA ASN A 276 9.81 -10.75 17.60
C ASN A 276 10.97 -10.57 18.59
N PHE A 277 11.19 -11.55 19.45
CA PHE A 277 12.30 -11.60 20.40
C PHE A 277 13.26 -12.73 20.03
N SER A 278 14.57 -12.45 20.08
CA SER A 278 15.59 -13.49 20.11
C SER A 278 15.75 -14.00 21.53
N ILE A 279 15.62 -15.30 21.74
CA ILE A 279 15.72 -15.94 23.05
C ILE A 279 17.13 -16.52 23.18
N TYR A 280 17.88 -16.07 24.19
CA TYR A 280 19.18 -16.64 24.52
C TYR A 280 19.02 -17.73 25.58
N GLY A 281 19.72 -18.86 25.43
CA GLY A 281 19.69 -19.95 26.41
C GLY A 281 18.52 -20.93 26.27
N LEU A 282 17.80 -20.93 25.15
CA LEU A 282 16.76 -21.91 24.86
C LEU A 282 17.38 -23.24 24.37
N THR A 283 17.61 -24.17 25.29
CA THR A 283 18.39 -25.40 25.02
C THR A 283 17.56 -26.62 24.65
N ASP A 284 16.27 -26.63 24.98
CA ASP A 284 15.40 -27.80 24.83
C ASP A 284 13.93 -27.41 24.57
N ALA A 285 13.17 -28.37 24.05
CA ALA A 285 11.77 -28.18 23.70
C ALA A 285 10.86 -27.92 24.92
N ALA A 286 11.17 -28.51 26.08
CA ALA A 286 10.37 -28.31 27.29
C ALA A 286 10.51 -26.87 27.81
N SER A 287 11.70 -26.29 27.72
CA SER A 287 11.98 -24.88 28.00
C SER A 287 11.23 -23.95 27.04
N ALA A 288 11.12 -24.31 25.75
CA ALA A 288 10.36 -23.54 24.75
C ALA A 288 8.87 -23.52 25.05
N THR A 289 8.28 -24.69 25.34
CA THR A 289 6.86 -24.81 25.72
C THR A 289 6.56 -24.08 27.03
N SER A 290 7.47 -24.16 28.00
CA SER A 290 7.35 -23.46 29.29
C SER A 290 7.35 -21.94 29.11
N LEU A 291 8.24 -21.42 28.25
CA LEU A 291 8.29 -20.00 27.93
C LEU A 291 7.05 -19.54 27.16
N GLU A 292 6.62 -20.30 26.14
CA GLU A 292 5.41 -19.98 25.39
C GLU A 292 4.17 -19.90 26.29
N THR A 293 4.01 -20.88 27.19
CA THR A 293 2.90 -20.93 28.14
C THR A 293 2.90 -19.70 29.07
N ARG A 294 4.07 -19.31 29.57
CA ARG A 294 4.24 -18.13 30.42
C ARG A 294 3.90 -16.83 29.69
N LEU A 295 4.30 -16.70 28.42
CA LEU A 295 3.95 -15.54 27.58
C LEU A 295 2.45 -15.47 27.31
N ARG A 296 1.81 -16.60 26.97
CA ARG A 296 0.35 -16.66 26.75
C ARG A 296 -0.46 -16.32 28.00
N ASN A 297 0.06 -16.64 29.19
CA ASN A 297 -0.61 -16.35 30.45
C ASN A 297 -0.38 -14.91 30.96
N THR A 298 0.32 -14.08 30.18
CA THR A 298 0.58 -12.68 30.54
C THR A 298 -0.57 -11.79 30.09
N THR A 299 -1.16 -11.03 31.02
CA THR A 299 -2.28 -10.11 30.73
C THR A 299 -1.89 -9.09 29.65
N GLY A 300 -2.66 -9.08 28.56
CA GLY A 300 -2.41 -8.22 27.40
C GLY A 300 -1.66 -8.93 26.27
N VAL A 301 -1.19 -10.17 26.44
CA VAL A 301 -0.73 -11.02 25.32
C VAL A 301 -1.93 -11.74 24.72
N LEU A 302 -2.05 -11.70 23.40
CA LEU A 302 -3.12 -12.34 22.62
C LEU A 302 -2.66 -13.67 22.04
N ALA A 303 -1.41 -13.73 21.59
CA ALA A 303 -0.78 -14.96 21.12
C ALA A 303 0.73 -14.91 21.37
N ALA A 304 1.33 -16.06 21.64
CA ALA A 304 2.77 -16.23 21.66
C ALA A 304 3.13 -17.57 21.01
N ASP A 305 4.15 -17.54 20.15
CA ASP A 305 4.71 -18.67 19.42
C ASP A 305 6.23 -18.69 19.65
N VAL A 306 6.78 -19.79 20.16
CA VAL A 306 8.22 -19.94 20.43
C VAL A 306 8.81 -21.01 19.53
N LYS A 307 9.70 -20.60 18.63
CA LYS A 307 10.41 -21.48 17.71
C LYS A 307 11.80 -21.82 18.24
N LEU A 308 11.98 -23.08 18.61
CA LEU A 308 13.29 -23.61 19.03
C LEU A 308 14.31 -23.62 17.88
N SER A 309 13.87 -23.85 16.63
CA SER A 309 14.76 -24.00 15.47
C SER A 309 15.60 -22.77 15.16
N ASN A 310 15.15 -21.58 15.58
CA ASN A 310 15.86 -20.32 15.40
C ASN A 310 15.94 -19.49 16.69
N SER A 311 15.58 -20.09 17.82
CA SER A 311 15.51 -19.44 19.14
C SER A 311 14.78 -18.10 19.10
N ARG A 312 13.61 -18.04 18.47
CA ARG A 312 12.78 -16.81 18.40
C ARG A 312 11.41 -17.00 19.02
N ALA A 313 10.92 -15.95 19.68
CA ALA A 313 9.53 -15.83 20.09
C ALA A 313 8.82 -14.75 19.28
N THR A 314 7.66 -15.06 18.73
CA THR A 314 6.74 -14.10 18.13
C THR A 314 5.57 -13.90 19.09
N ILE A 315 5.30 -12.66 19.47
CA ILE A 315 4.27 -12.30 20.46
C ILE A 315 3.32 -11.29 19.83
N ALA A 316 2.04 -11.62 19.75
CA ALA A 316 0.97 -10.67 19.50
C ALA A 316 0.41 -10.19 20.84
N TYR A 317 0.35 -8.88 21.05
CA TYR A 317 -0.05 -8.27 22.33
C TYR A 317 -0.80 -6.96 22.12
N GLN A 318 -1.54 -6.51 23.12
CA GLN A 318 -2.25 -5.24 23.09
C GLN A 318 -1.41 -4.10 23.70
N PRO A 319 -0.95 -3.11 22.90
CA PRO A 319 -0.13 -2.00 23.42
C PRO A 319 -0.81 -1.14 24.48
N SER A 320 -2.14 -1.12 24.50
CA SER A 320 -2.95 -0.41 25.50
C SER A 320 -2.99 -1.13 26.87
N ARG A 321 -2.62 -2.41 26.92
CA ARG A 321 -2.65 -3.24 28.14
C ARG A 321 -1.26 -3.61 28.64
N ILE A 322 -0.33 -3.86 27.73
CA ILE A 322 1.04 -4.27 28.06
C ILE A 322 2.06 -3.58 27.17
N GLY A 323 3.06 -2.98 27.82
CA GLY A 323 4.17 -2.32 27.13
C GLY A 323 5.29 -3.28 26.76
N ILE A 324 6.08 -2.92 25.75
CA ILE A 324 7.21 -3.72 25.24
C ILE A 324 8.22 -4.12 26.34
N ARG A 325 8.46 -3.24 27.32
CA ARG A 325 9.37 -3.50 28.45
C ARG A 325 8.87 -4.61 29.39
N ALA A 326 7.55 -4.78 29.51
CA ALA A 326 6.98 -5.85 30.31
C ALA A 326 7.11 -7.20 29.59
N LEU A 327 6.97 -7.21 28.26
CA LEU A 327 7.17 -8.39 27.43
C LEU A 327 8.63 -8.83 27.40
N SER A 328 9.58 -7.90 27.26
CA SER A 328 11.01 -8.24 27.28
C SER A 328 11.44 -8.91 28.59
N ARG A 329 10.85 -8.52 29.73
CA ARG A 329 11.11 -9.14 31.03
C ARG A 329 10.50 -10.54 31.16
N ALA A 330 9.43 -10.83 30.43
CA ALA A 330 8.80 -12.15 30.43
C ALA A 330 9.57 -13.17 29.57
N VAL A 331 10.39 -12.68 28.63
CA VAL A 331 11.23 -13.48 27.71
C VAL A 331 12.64 -13.75 28.27
N LEU A 332 13.13 -12.91 29.19
CA LEU A 332 14.37 -13.14 29.97
C LEU A 332 14.15 -14.15 31.11
#